data_AF-A0A835M7W6-F1
#
_entry.id   AF-A0A835M7W6-F1
#
_cell.length_a   1.000
_cell.length_b   1.000
_cell.length_c   1.000
_cell.angle_alpha   90.00
_cell.angle_beta   90.00
_cell.angle_gamma   90.00
#
_symmetry.space_group_name_H-M   'P 1'
#
loop_
_entity.id
_entity.type
_entity.pdbx_description
1 polymer ?
#
loop_
_entity_poly.entity_id
_entity_poly.type
_entity_poly.pdbx_seq_one_letter_code
_entity_poly.pdbx_strand_id
1 'polypeptide(L)' 'MGQPRWEKIGIYRGGIVPVLFQRVPCKKHGGVRFTMNGRDYFELALVNNVGGSGSIQSVSIRGSKT' A
#
# COMPACT_ATOMS: atom_id res chain seq x y z
N MET A 1 6.42 -6.20 -11.75
CA MET A 1 4.99 -5.99 -12.09
C MET A 1 4.29 -7.35 -12.05
N GLY A 2 3.06 -7.45 -11.56
CA GLY A 2 2.31 -8.71 -11.61
C GLY A 2 1.72 -8.97 -13.01
N GLN A 3 1.64 -10.24 -13.41
CA GLN A 3 1.12 -10.68 -14.71
C GLN A 3 -0.22 -10.04 -15.15
N PRO A 4 -1.27 -9.93 -14.30
CA PRO A 4 -2.54 -9.32 -14.73
C PRO A 4 -2.43 -7.82 -15.07
N ARG A 5 -1.36 -7.14 -14.62
CA ARG A 5 -1.07 -5.76 -15.05
C ARG A 5 -0.18 -5.73 -16.28
N TRP A 6 0.75 -6.68 -16.41
CA TRP A 6 1.63 -6.82 -17.58
C TRP A 6 0.84 -7.05 -18.88
N GLU A 7 -0.12 -7.98 -18.86
CA GLU A 7 -0.91 -8.33 -20.05
C GLU A 7 -1.81 -7.18 -20.55
N LYS A 8 -2.00 -6.12 -19.74
CA LYS A 8 -2.68 -4.89 -20.15
C LYS A 8 -1.79 -3.94 -20.96
N ILE A 9 -0.48 -4.14 -20.96
CA ILE A 9 0.50 -3.26 -21.62
C ILE A 9 1.44 -4.02 -22.57
N GLY A 10 1.48 -5.34 -22.51
CA GLY A 10 2.33 -6.18 -23.35
C GLY A 10 1.75 -7.58 -23.52
N ILE A 11 2.35 -8.36 -24.42
CA ILE A 11 1.97 -9.77 -24.64
C ILE A 11 2.49 -10.66 -23.52
N TYR A 12 1.78 -11.75 -23.21
CA TYR A 12 2.11 -12.69 -22.11
C TYR A 12 3.57 -13.19 -22.15
N ARG A 13 4.10 -13.43 -23.36
CA ARG A 13 5.50 -13.86 -23.59
C ARG A 13 6.43 -12.74 -24.06
N GLY A 14 5.99 -11.48 -23.97
CA GLY A 14 6.84 -10.35 -24.23
C GLY A 14 7.88 -10.25 -23.13
N GLY A 15 9.16 -10.22 -23.47
CA GLY A 15 10.23 -10.11 -22.49
C GLY A 15 10.27 -8.73 -21.84
N ILE A 16 10.72 -7.73 -22.60
CA ILE A 16 10.96 -6.36 -22.10
C ILE A 16 10.14 -5.37 -22.92
N VAL A 17 9.37 -4.53 -22.22
CA VAL A 17 8.58 -3.45 -22.82
C VAL A 17 8.97 -2.15 -22.12
N PRO A 18 9.49 -1.14 -22.83
CA PRO A 18 9.77 0.16 -22.23
C PRO A 18 8.46 0.89 -21.89
N VAL A 19 8.37 1.47 -20.69
CA VAL A 19 7.16 2.16 -20.22
C VAL A 19 7.49 3.55 -19.67
N LEU A 20 6.62 4.50 -19.94
CA LEU A 20 6.57 5.79 -19.25
C LEU A 20 5.55 5.68 -18.10
N PHE A 21 5.91 6.15 -16.91
CA PHE A 21 5.04 6.07 -15.74
C PHE A 21 5.01 7.40 -14.97
N GLN A 22 3.89 7.63 -14.28
CA GLN A 22 3.71 8.78 -13.39
C GLN A 22 2.99 8.33 -12.13
N ARG A 23 3.37 8.93 -10.99
CA ARG A 23 2.66 8.71 -9.73
C ARG A 23 1.32 9.44 -9.75
N VAL A 24 0.24 8.72 -9.48
CA VAL A 24 -1.12 9.28 -9.39
C VAL A 24 -1.75 8.94 -8.04
N PRO A 25 -2.70 9.75 -7.54
CA PRO A 25 -3.38 9.45 -6.28
C PRO A 25 -4.07 8.08 -6.31
N CYS A 26 -3.91 7.29 -5.24
CA CYS A 26 -4.54 5.99 -5.13
C CYS A 26 -6.05 6.13 -4.92
N LYS A 27 -6.85 5.54 -5.82
CA LYS A 27 -8.29 5.35 -5.63
C LYS A 27 -8.50 4.11 -4.76
N LYS A 28 -9.21 4.26 -3.64
CA LYS A 28 -9.50 3.18 -2.70
C LYS A 28 -11.00 2.94 -2.54
N HIS A 29 -11.34 1.71 -2.16
CA HIS A 29 -12.66 1.35 -1.67
C HIS A 29 -12.57 1.05 -0.16
N GLY A 30 -13.55 1.52 0.61
CA GLY A 30 -13.58 1.38 2.07
C GLY A 30 -12.67 2.35 2.85
N GLY A 31 -12.53 2.09 4.15
CA GLY A 31 -11.75 2.90 5.10
C GLY A 31 -10.27 2.52 5.17
N VAL A 32 -9.48 3.35 5.87
CA VAL A 32 -8.12 2.97 6.29
C VAL A 32 -8.24 1.75 7.20
N ARG A 33 -7.31 0.80 7.04
CA ARG A 33 -7.29 -0.45 7.79
C ARG A 33 -6.01 -0.49 8.63
N PHE A 34 -6.14 -1.04 9.82
CA PHE A 34 -5.06 -1.19 10.78
C PHE A 34 -4.94 -2.67 11.11
N THR A 35 -3.74 -3.22 10.99
CA THR A 35 -3.44 -4.57 11.45
C THR A 35 -2.44 -4.47 12.58
N MET A 36 -2.85 -4.91 13.76
CA MET A 36 -2.00 -4.98 14.94
C MET A 36 -1.38 -6.37 15.01
N ASN A 37 -0.06 -6.41 15.04
CA ASN A 37 0.75 -7.58 15.36
C ASN A 37 1.69 -7.20 16.50
N GLY A 38 2.34 -8.15 17.13
CA GLY A 38 3.27 -7.83 18.20
C GLY A 38 3.55 -8.99 19.14
N ARG A 39 4.34 -8.70 20.16
CA ARG A 39 4.59 -9.52 21.35
C ARG A 39 4.66 -8.59 22.57
N ASP A 40 4.78 -9.15 23.76
CA ASP A 40 4.60 -8.50 25.07
C ASP A 40 5.22 -7.10 25.25
N TYR A 41 6.34 -6.80 24.58
CA TYR A 41 7.03 -5.51 24.67
C TYR A 41 7.27 -4.82 23.32
N PHE A 42 6.66 -5.33 22.26
CA PHE A 42 6.82 -4.79 20.91
C PHE A 42 5.52 -4.92 20.13
N GLU A 43 4.91 -3.77 19.84
CA GLU A 43 3.72 -3.69 19.01
C GLU A 43 4.07 -3.17 17.62
N LEU A 44 3.52 -3.85 16.61
CA LEU A 44 3.67 -3.55 15.20
C LEU A 44 2.31 -3.21 14.61
N ALA A 45 2.13 -1.94 14.25
CA ALA A 45 0.94 -1.47 13.55
C ALA A 45 1.21 -1.33 12.04
N LEU A 46 0.49 -2.10 11.23
CA LEU A 46 0.45 -1.93 9.79
C LEU A 46 -0.76 -1.08 9.41
N VAL A 47 -0.50 0.09 8.83
CA VAL A 47 -1.54 0.95 8.26
C VAL A 47 -1.62 0.68 6.76
N ASN A 48 -2.77 0.22 6.28
CA ASN A 48 -3.00 -0.07 4.86
C ASN A 48 -4.31 0.56 4.35
N ASN A 49 -4.48 0.53 3.03
CA ASN A 49 -5.59 1.20 2.33
C ASN A 49 -5.63 2.73 2.54
N VAL A 50 -4.46 3.38 2.55
CA VAL A 50 -4.34 4.85 2.58
C VAL A 50 -4.51 5.38 1.15
N GLY A 51 -5.54 6.19 0.94
CA GLY A 51 -5.85 6.77 -0.38
C GLY A 51 -5.06 8.06 -0.63
N GLY A 52 -5.36 8.74 -1.73
CA GLY A 52 -4.72 10.03 -2.04
C GLY A 52 -3.22 9.82 -2.32
N SER A 53 -2.34 10.48 -1.56
CA SER A 53 -0.89 10.30 -1.71
C SER A 53 -0.44 8.86 -1.42
N GLY A 54 -1.16 8.11 -0.58
CA GLY A 54 -0.78 6.74 -0.18
C GLY A 54 0.48 6.64 0.69
N SER A 55 1.17 7.75 0.96
CA SER A 55 2.33 7.83 1.85
C SER A 55 1.92 8.29 3.25
N ILE A 56 2.60 7.81 4.28
CA ILE A 56 2.36 8.15 5.69
C ILE A 56 3.62 8.80 6.23
N GLN A 57 3.50 9.98 6.83
CA GLN A 57 4.64 10.72 7.38
C GLN A 57 4.95 10.33 8.83
N SER A 58 3.91 10.12 9.64
CA SER A 58 4.03 9.79 11.05
C SER A 58 2.82 9.02 11.54
N VAL A 59 3.00 8.19 12.57
CA VAL A 59 1.93 7.50 13.29
C VAL A 59 2.13 7.74 14.77
N SER A 60 1.08 8.11 15.49
CA SER A 60 1.06 8.24 16.94
C SER A 60 0.01 7.30 17.53
N ILE A 61 0.28 6.76 18.71
CA ILE A 61 -0.60 5.84 19.42
C ILE A 61 -0.91 6.46 20.78
N ARG A 62 -2.19 6.48 21.12
CA ARG A 62 -2.68 6.93 22.42
C ARG A 62 -3.08 5.72 23.25
N GLY A 63 -2.53 5.60 24.46
CA GLY A 63 -2.92 4.55 25.40
C GLY A 63 -4.34 4.80 25.94
N SER A 64 -5.04 3.76 26.35
CA SER A 64 -6.43 3.90 26.84
C SER A 64 -6.58 4.77 28.11
N LYS A 65 -5.50 4.95 28.87
CA LYS A 65 -5.47 5.73 30.12
C LYS A 65 -4.62 7.00 30.04
N THR A 66 -4.20 7.42 28.85
CA THR A 66 -3.41 8.63 28.58
C THR A 66 -4.13 9.42 27.50
#